data_AF-A0A5C9D5Q7-F1
#
_entry.id   AF-A0A5C9D5Q7-F1
#
_cell.length_a   1.000
_cell.length_b   1.000
_cell.length_c   1.000
_cell.angle_alpha   90.00
_cell.angle_beta   90.00
_cell.angle_gamma   90.00
#
_symmetry.space_group_name_H-M   'P 1'
#
loop_
_entity.id
_entity.type
_entity.pdbx_description
1 polymer ?
#
loop_
_entity_poly.entity_id
_entity_poly.type
_entity_poly.pdbx_seq_one_letter_code
_entity_poly.pdbx_strand_id
1 'polypeptide(L)'
;MNLRPIPIAPLLIFALAVSSLGAQSPSPVPSKEVLVFSIRSAFSLTAPMLATLQAKQGEAASQRAPTAPGADIPWTESLVRNVPLSLPLDVRLMGSNVATLIQILPLGLRGNFADLLIQGQVWIKMPDGSVSFNTSVQTLAITLGSRVFFYPLGMDSKTGAPIAIEIKVERP
;
A
#
# COMPACT_ATOMS: atom_id res chain seq x y z
N MET A 1 -47.63 -48.84 -21.84
CA MET A 1 -46.87 -49.20 -23.05
C MET A 1 -47.50 -48.50 -24.24
N ASN A 2 -46.76 -47.58 -24.87
CA ASN A 2 -46.82 -47.22 -26.29
C ASN A 2 -45.83 -46.08 -26.53
N LEU A 3 -44.63 -46.44 -26.99
CA LEU A 3 -43.56 -45.52 -27.40
C LEU A 3 -43.84 -45.05 -28.82
N ARG A 4 -43.77 -43.74 -29.06
CA ARG A 4 -43.70 -43.16 -30.42
C ARG A 4 -42.34 -42.46 -30.60
N PRO A 5 -41.68 -42.60 -31.76
CA PRO A 5 -40.36 -42.05 -31.99
C PRO A 5 -40.41 -40.56 -32.31
N ILE A 6 -39.48 -39.79 -31.74
CA ILE A 6 -39.23 -38.39 -32.06
C ILE A 6 -38.15 -38.34 -33.16
N PRO A 7 -38.33 -37.56 -34.25
CA PRO A 7 -37.31 -37.43 -35.27
C PRO A 7 -36.13 -36.56 -34.78
N ILE A 8 -34.92 -37.06 -34.98
CA ILE A 8 -33.65 -36.40 -34.65
C ILE A 8 -33.32 -35.40 -35.76
N ALA A 9 -33.32 -34.11 -35.43
CA ALA A 9 -32.72 -33.06 -36.26
C ALA A 9 -31.19 -33.04 -36.03
N PRO A 10 -30.36 -32.92 -37.07
CA PRO A 10 -28.91 -32.86 -36.89
C PRO A 10 -28.52 -31.48 -36.33
N LEU A 11 -27.88 -31.52 -35.17
CA LEU A 11 -27.21 -30.41 -34.51
C LEU A 11 -25.99 -30.01 -35.35
N LEU A 12 -26.08 -28.87 -36.05
CA LEU A 12 -24.95 -28.21 -36.69
C LEU A 12 -24.02 -27.67 -35.60
N ILE A 13 -22.95 -28.41 -35.31
CA ILE A 13 -21.86 -27.96 -34.43
C ILE A 13 -21.02 -26.94 -35.22
N PHE A 14 -21.18 -25.67 -34.89
CA PHE A 14 -20.22 -24.64 -35.25
C PHE A 14 -18.92 -24.88 -34.47
N ALA A 15 -17.88 -25.37 -35.16
CA ALA A 15 -16.53 -25.40 -34.62
C ALA A 15 -15.99 -23.97 -34.54
N LEU A 16 -16.12 -23.33 -33.39
CA LEU A 16 -15.34 -22.14 -33.05
C LEU A 16 -13.90 -22.60 -32.83
N ALA A 17 -13.04 -22.35 -33.82
CA ALA A 17 -11.61 -22.43 -33.66
C ALA A 17 -11.18 -21.43 -32.57
N VAL A 18 -10.87 -21.93 -31.37
CA VAL A 18 -10.19 -21.15 -30.35
C VAL A 18 -8.74 -21.01 -30.79
N SER A 19 -8.45 -19.94 -31.51
CA SER A 19 -7.07 -19.47 -31.66
C SER A 19 -6.54 -19.19 -30.26
N SER A 20 -5.72 -20.08 -29.71
CA SER A 20 -4.91 -19.77 -28.54
C SER A 20 -3.87 -18.74 -28.97
N LEU A 21 -4.28 -17.47 -29.02
CA LEU A 21 -3.36 -16.36 -29.01
C LEU A 21 -2.66 -16.45 -27.65
N GLY A 22 -1.42 -16.94 -27.66
CA GLY A 22 -0.57 -16.97 -26.50
C GLY A 22 -0.37 -15.55 -26.00
N ALA A 23 -1.25 -15.09 -25.12
CA ALA A 23 -0.99 -13.98 -24.23
C ALA A 23 0.02 -14.49 -23.20
N GLN A 24 1.28 -14.56 -23.60
CA GLN A 24 2.38 -14.67 -22.67
C GLN A 24 2.31 -13.39 -21.83
N SER A 25 1.72 -13.45 -20.64
CA SER A 25 1.84 -12.38 -19.67
C SER A 25 3.34 -12.07 -19.57
N PRO A 26 3.79 -10.84 -19.84
CA PRO A 26 5.20 -10.54 -19.77
C PRO A 26 5.68 -10.96 -18.38
N SER A 27 6.60 -11.93 -18.33
CA SER A 27 7.25 -12.28 -17.08
C SER A 27 7.95 -11.00 -16.60
N PRO A 28 7.71 -10.53 -15.38
CA PRO A 28 8.34 -9.31 -14.90
C PRO A 28 9.85 -9.55 -14.92
N VAL A 29 10.55 -8.87 -15.82
CA VAL A 29 12.02 -8.85 -15.82
C VAL A 29 12.41 -8.13 -14.54
N PRO A 30 13.16 -8.77 -13.62
CA PRO A 30 13.58 -8.09 -12.42
C PRO A 30 14.45 -6.90 -12.80
N SER A 31 13.98 -5.71 -12.49
CA SER A 31 14.75 -4.47 -12.62
C SER A 31 16.05 -4.62 -11.83
N LYS A 32 17.20 -4.28 -12.42
CA LYS A 32 18.48 -4.18 -11.68
C LYS A 32 18.45 -3.12 -10.59
N GLU A 33 17.54 -2.16 -10.69
CA GLU A 33 17.39 -1.09 -9.72
C GLU A 33 16.70 -1.59 -8.45
N VAL A 34 17.36 -1.32 -7.32
CA VAL A 34 16.93 -1.66 -5.96
C VAL A 34 16.74 -0.36 -5.19
N LEU A 35 15.67 -0.29 -4.42
CA LEU A 35 15.37 0.80 -3.50
C LEU A 35 15.46 0.33 -2.06
N VAL A 36 15.95 1.20 -1.19
CA VAL A 36 15.99 0.98 0.25
C VAL A 36 14.77 1.66 0.86
N PHE A 37 13.82 0.85 1.34
CA PHE A 37 12.67 1.32 2.10
C PHE A 37 12.99 1.30 3.58
N SER A 38 12.75 2.41 4.26
CA SER A 38 12.71 2.51 5.73
C SER A 38 11.31 2.89 6.15
N ILE A 39 10.66 1.99 6.89
CA ILE A 39 9.25 2.12 7.26
C ILE A 39 9.09 1.96 8.76
N ARG A 40 8.39 2.90 9.39
CA ARG A 40 8.00 2.81 10.79
C ARG A 40 6.58 3.31 10.97
N SER A 41 5.97 2.90 12.07
CA SER A 41 4.58 3.22 12.37
C SER A 41 4.45 3.86 13.74
N ALA A 42 3.40 4.65 13.92
CA ALA A 42 2.97 5.15 15.21
C ALA A 42 1.46 5.00 15.32
N PHE A 43 0.98 4.77 16.54
CA PHE A 43 -0.44 4.56 16.83
C PHE A 43 -0.94 5.67 17.75
N SER A 44 -2.23 5.98 17.67
CA SER A 44 -2.91 6.92 18.57
C SER A 44 -2.24 8.29 18.63
N LEU A 45 -1.91 8.87 17.47
CA LEU A 45 -1.31 10.19 17.39
C LEU A 45 -2.34 11.23 17.84
N THR A 46 -1.92 12.10 18.75
CA THR A 46 -2.72 13.27 19.16
C THR A 46 -2.69 14.35 18.08
N ALA A 47 -3.62 15.31 18.13
CA ALA A 47 -3.63 16.44 17.20
C ALA A 47 -2.30 17.24 17.14
N PRO A 48 -1.61 17.54 18.27
CA PRO A 48 -0.29 18.17 18.23
C PRO A 48 0.79 17.32 17.54
N MET A 49 0.76 15.99 17.74
CA MET A 49 1.68 15.07 17.06
C MET A 49 1.42 15.05 15.55
N LEU A 50 0.14 14.98 15.16
CA LEU A 50 -0.26 15.02 13.75
C LEU A 50 0.20 16.32 13.07
N ALA A 51 0.00 17.48 13.72
CA ALA A 51 0.46 18.77 13.22
C ALA A 51 1.98 18.80 13.00
N THR A 52 2.74 18.17 13.90
CA THR A 52 4.20 18.02 13.77
C THR A 52 4.58 17.19 12.55
N LEU A 53 3.84 16.12 12.25
CA LEU A 53 4.09 15.30 11.06
C LEU A 53 3.71 16.02 9.77
N GLN A 54 2.59 16.73 9.77
CA GLN A 54 2.15 17.51 8.62
C GLN A 54 3.15 18.60 8.24
N ALA A 55 3.75 19.25 9.24
CA ALA A 55 4.83 20.22 9.01
C ALA A 55 6.07 19.58 8.36
N LYS A 56 6.34 18.30 8.64
CA LYS A 56 7.51 17.56 8.16
C LYS A 56 7.27 16.80 6.85
N GLN A 57 6.08 16.89 6.27
CA GLN A 57 5.72 16.16 5.07
C GLN A 57 6.64 16.55 3.91
N GLY A 58 7.34 15.58 3.32
CA GLY A 58 8.24 15.82 2.19
C GLY A 58 9.60 16.42 2.55
N GLU A 59 9.89 16.67 3.83
CA GLU A 59 11.20 17.15 4.25
C GLU A 59 12.29 16.10 3.99
N ALA A 60 13.37 16.55 3.33
CA ALA A 60 14.59 15.76 3.18
C ALA A 60 15.32 15.67 4.54
N ALA A 61 15.97 14.54 4.80
CA ALA A 61 16.59 14.24 6.10
C ALA A 61 17.66 15.25 6.61
N SER A 62 18.09 16.22 5.79
CA SER A 62 19.19 17.15 6.09
C SER A 62 18.79 18.52 6.67
N GLN A 63 17.51 18.83 6.89
CA GLN A 63 17.13 20.09 7.51
C GLN A 63 16.50 19.84 8.87
N ARG A 64 17.25 20.17 9.93
CA ARG A 64 16.74 20.26 11.30
C ARG A 64 15.85 21.50 11.36
N ALA A 65 14.59 21.36 10.94
CA ALA A 65 13.58 22.39 11.15
C ALA A 65 13.49 22.70 12.66
N PRO A 66 13.23 23.96 13.05
CA PRO A 66 13.10 24.33 14.44
C PRO A 66 11.97 23.48 15.05
N THR A 67 12.31 22.78 16.13
CA THR A 67 11.40 21.95 16.90
C THR A 67 10.25 22.84 17.36
N ALA A 68 9.11 22.83 16.65
CA ALA A 68 7.84 23.14 17.29
C ALA A 68 7.80 22.29 18.57
N PRO A 69 7.27 22.79 19.71
CA PRO A 69 7.14 22.00 20.93
C PRO A 69 6.11 20.88 20.66
N GLY A 70 6.58 19.84 19.98
CA GLY A 70 5.80 18.74 19.48
C GLY A 70 6.03 17.57 20.41
N ALA A 71 4.94 16.97 20.88
CA ALA A 71 4.99 15.76 21.67
C ALA A 71 5.81 14.69 20.94
N ASP A 72 6.70 14.02 21.69
CA ASP A 72 7.53 12.95 21.14
C ASP A 72 6.64 11.84 20.57
N ILE A 73 6.91 11.44 19.33
CA ILE A 73 6.04 10.50 18.61
C ILE A 73 6.59 9.09 18.86
N PRO A 74 5.79 8.19 19.46
CA PRO A 74 6.24 6.85 19.84
C PRO A 74 6.30 5.94 18.61
N TRP A 75 7.34 6.13 17.80
CA TRP A 75 7.58 5.31 16.61
C TRP A 75 7.97 3.88 16.99
N THR A 76 7.48 2.91 16.22
CA THR A 76 8.00 1.55 16.24
C THR A 76 9.43 1.49 15.71
N GLU A 77 10.08 0.35 15.91
CA GLU A 77 11.32 0.02 15.21
C GLU A 77 11.13 0.16 13.69
N SER A 78 12.19 0.62 13.02
CA SER A 78 12.20 0.82 11.57
C SER A 78 12.42 -0.51 10.85
N LEU A 79 11.47 -0.88 10.01
CA LEU A 79 11.62 -1.94 9.02
C LEU A 79 12.44 -1.41 7.84
N VAL A 80 13.64 -1.95 7.67
CA VAL A 80 14.51 -1.63 6.51
C VAL A 80 14.51 -2.80 5.53
N ARG A 81 14.21 -2.52 4.25
CA ARG A 81 14.15 -3.53 3.19
C ARG A 81 14.71 -3.01 1.87
N ASN A 82 15.50 -3.85 1.22
CA ASN A 82 15.95 -3.66 -0.14
C ASN A 82 14.93 -4.30 -1.08
N VAL A 83 14.33 -3.50 -1.95
CA VAL A 83 13.21 -3.90 -2.80
C VAL A 83 13.54 -3.57 -4.26
N PRO A 84 13.62 -4.58 -5.15
CA PRO A 84 13.70 -4.34 -6.59
C PRO A 84 12.45 -3.60 -7.08
N LEU A 85 12.57 -2.71 -8.09
CA LEU A 85 11.40 -2.01 -8.66
C LEU A 85 10.32 -2.93 -9.26
N SER A 86 10.59 -4.22 -9.41
CA SER A 86 9.66 -5.22 -9.95
C SER A 86 8.84 -5.95 -8.88
N LEU A 87 9.09 -5.70 -7.58
CA LEU A 87 8.48 -6.44 -6.49
C LEU A 87 7.71 -5.52 -5.52
N PRO A 88 6.52 -5.94 -5.06
CA PRO A 88 5.84 -5.25 -4.00
C PRO A 88 6.53 -5.49 -2.65
N LEU A 89 6.43 -4.49 -1.77
CA LEU A 89 6.78 -4.58 -0.36
C LEU A 89 5.51 -4.63 0.48
N ASP A 90 5.32 -5.72 1.20
CA ASP A 90 4.22 -5.88 2.13
C ASP A 90 4.64 -5.48 3.55
N VAL A 91 3.84 -4.62 4.17
CA VAL A 91 4.00 -4.18 5.56
C VAL A 91 2.74 -4.55 6.33
N ARG A 92 2.93 -5.29 7.42
CA ARG A 92 1.84 -5.74 8.27
C ARG A 92 1.95 -5.09 9.65
N LEU A 93 0.89 -4.45 10.10
CA LEU A 93 0.78 -3.82 11.41
C LEU A 93 -0.36 -4.48 12.19
N MET A 94 -0.05 -5.12 13.31
CA MET A 94 -1.03 -5.83 14.14
C MET A 94 -1.16 -5.12 15.49
N GLY A 95 -2.38 -4.66 15.80
CA GLY A 95 -2.78 -4.20 17.13
C GLY A 95 -3.72 -5.21 17.80
N SER A 96 -4.24 -4.85 18.97
CA SER A 96 -5.16 -5.70 19.74
C SER A 96 -6.55 -5.83 19.11
N ASN A 97 -7.01 -4.79 18.42
CA ASN A 97 -8.32 -4.73 17.76
C ASN A 97 -8.25 -4.19 16.33
N VAL A 98 -7.05 -3.96 15.80
CA VAL A 98 -6.83 -3.47 14.43
C VAL A 98 -5.76 -4.29 13.75
N ALA A 99 -5.98 -4.58 12.47
CA ALA A 99 -5.00 -5.19 11.61
C ALA A 99 -4.87 -4.38 10.32
N THR A 100 -3.65 -4.06 9.91
CA THR A 100 -3.38 -3.31 8.68
C THR A 100 -2.38 -4.07 7.81
N LEU A 101 -2.70 -4.19 6.52
CA LEU A 101 -1.79 -4.63 5.48
C LEU A 101 -1.59 -3.46 4.51
N ILE A 102 -0.33 -3.10 4.26
CA ILE A 102 0.05 -2.06 3.32
C ILE A 102 0.95 -2.72 2.29
N GLN A 103 0.55 -2.62 1.03
CA GLN A 103 1.36 -3.07 -0.09
C GLN A 103 1.90 -1.85 -0.82
N ILE A 104 3.21 -1.77 -0.94
CA ILE A 104 3.92 -0.68 -1.62
C ILE A 104 4.58 -1.27 -2.85
N LEU A 105 4.11 -0.89 -4.03
CA LEU A 105 4.66 -1.32 -5.31
C LEU A 105 5.43 -0.16 -5.94
N PRO A 106 6.76 -0.25 -6.11
CA PRO A 106 7.48 0.70 -6.93
C PRO A 106 7.02 0.55 -8.38
N LEU A 107 6.61 1.66 -9.00
CA LEU A 107 6.20 1.69 -10.40
C LEU A 107 7.37 2.08 -11.32
N GLY A 108 8.32 2.84 -10.79
CA GLY A 108 9.52 3.26 -11.52
C GLY A 108 10.28 4.38 -10.85
N LEU A 109 11.40 4.76 -11.47
CA LEU A 109 12.20 5.91 -11.08
C LEU A 109 12.21 6.97 -12.19
N ARG A 110 12.05 8.24 -11.79
CA ARG A 110 12.18 9.39 -12.68
C ARG A 110 13.11 10.42 -12.05
N GLY A 111 14.39 10.36 -12.42
CA GLY A 111 15.43 11.20 -11.82
C GLY A 111 15.56 10.94 -10.32
N ASN A 112 15.18 11.93 -9.50
CA ASN A 112 15.21 11.83 -8.04
C ASN A 112 13.85 11.48 -7.40
N PHE A 113 12.88 11.05 -8.21
CA PHE A 113 11.56 10.62 -7.75
C PHE A 113 11.39 9.11 -7.88
N ALA A 114 10.78 8.50 -6.87
CA ALA A 114 10.20 7.17 -6.97
C ALA A 114 8.67 7.30 -7.09
N ASP A 115 8.12 6.76 -8.18
CA ASP A 115 6.68 6.64 -8.33
C ASP A 115 6.24 5.32 -7.68
N LEU A 116 5.33 5.40 -6.71
CA LEU A 116 4.85 4.27 -5.92
C LEU A 116 3.34 4.14 -6.06
N LEU A 117 2.86 2.90 -6.10
CA LEU A 117 1.47 2.55 -5.79
C LEU A 117 1.42 2.04 -4.36
N ILE A 118 0.54 2.59 -3.54
CA ILE A 118 0.30 2.16 -2.17
C ILE A 118 -1.14 1.69 -2.07
N GLN A 119 -1.32 0.45 -1.63
CA GLN A 119 -2.61 -0.10 -1.26
C GLN A 119 -2.65 -0.37 0.24
N GLY A 120 -3.62 0.21 0.94
CA GLY A 120 -3.92 -0.06 2.33
C GLY A 120 -5.15 -0.95 2.47
N GLN A 121 -5.10 -1.89 3.41
CA GLN A 121 -6.23 -2.69 3.85
C GLN A 121 -6.23 -2.70 5.37
N VAL A 122 -7.34 -2.30 6.00
CA VAL A 122 -7.46 -2.22 7.45
C VAL A 122 -8.71 -2.99 7.90
N TRP A 123 -8.54 -3.86 8.88
CA TRP A 123 -9.61 -4.57 9.58
C TRP A 123 -9.65 -4.08 11.02
N ILE A 124 -10.82 -3.66 11.49
CA ILE A 124 -11.02 -3.21 12.87
C ILE A 124 -12.09 -4.09 13.51
N LYS A 125 -11.74 -4.77 14.59
CA LYS A 125 -12.69 -5.48 15.44
C LYS A 125 -13.40 -4.46 16.34
N MET A 126 -14.71 -4.36 16.18
CA MET A 126 -15.58 -3.51 16.97
C MET A 126 -15.93 -4.17 18.31
N PRO A 127 -16.34 -3.40 19.34
CA PRO A 127 -16.69 -3.96 20.65
C PRO A 127 -17.85 -4.98 20.62
N ASP A 128 -18.77 -4.85 19.67
CA ASP A 128 -19.88 -5.78 19.45
C ASP A 128 -19.48 -7.08 18.74
N GLY A 129 -18.19 -7.24 18.42
CA GLY A 129 -17.64 -8.39 17.72
C GLY A 129 -17.70 -8.29 16.20
N SER A 130 -18.32 -7.26 15.63
CA SER A 130 -18.30 -7.01 14.19
C SER A 130 -16.90 -6.60 13.70
N VAL A 131 -16.67 -6.70 12.39
CA VAL A 131 -15.41 -6.29 11.74
C VAL A 131 -15.71 -5.22 10.70
N SER A 132 -15.11 -4.05 10.88
CA SER A 132 -15.07 -3.01 9.85
C SER A 132 -13.87 -3.22 8.94
N PHE A 133 -14.08 -3.14 7.63
CA PHE A 133 -13.02 -3.23 6.63
C PHE A 133 -12.93 -1.93 5.84
N ASN A 134 -11.72 -1.39 5.74
CA ASN A 134 -11.42 -0.23 4.91
C ASN A 134 -10.26 -0.54 3.97
N THR A 135 -10.37 -0.10 2.72
CA THR A 135 -9.27 -0.19 1.76
C THR A 135 -9.07 1.14 1.05
N SER A 136 -7.82 1.43 0.74
CA SER A 136 -7.42 2.60 -0.03
C SER A 136 -6.36 2.21 -1.05
N VAL A 137 -6.38 2.89 -2.19
CA VAL A 137 -5.34 2.78 -3.22
C VAL A 137 -4.97 4.19 -3.63
N GLN A 138 -3.68 4.49 -3.58
CA GLN A 138 -3.15 5.80 -3.95
C GLN A 138 -1.81 5.66 -4.66
N THR A 139 -1.56 6.53 -5.62
CA THR A 139 -0.24 6.68 -6.24
C THR A 139 0.47 7.87 -5.64
N LEU A 140 1.75 7.73 -5.29
CA LEU A 140 2.58 8.80 -4.78
C LEU A 140 3.86 8.93 -5.62
N ALA A 141 4.25 10.16 -5.93
CA ALA A 141 5.60 10.47 -6.37
C ALA A 141 6.37 11.01 -5.17
N ILE A 142 7.41 10.30 -4.74
CA ILE A 142 8.20 10.68 -3.56
C ILE A 142 9.61 11.08 -3.98
N THR A 143 10.11 12.18 -3.43
CA THR A 143 11.52 12.55 -3.58
C THR A 143 12.37 11.57 -2.77
N LEU A 144 13.41 11.01 -3.37
CA LEU A 144 14.33 10.12 -2.68
C LEU A 144 14.99 10.85 -1.51
N GLY A 145 15.06 10.19 -0.34
CA GLY A 145 15.58 10.74 0.92
C GLY A 145 14.56 11.57 1.72
N SER A 146 13.39 11.89 1.16
CA SER A 146 12.30 12.56 1.88
C SER A 146 11.46 11.57 2.69
N ARG A 147 10.84 12.09 3.76
CA ARG A 147 9.85 11.34 4.56
C ARG A 147 8.44 11.66 4.10
N VAL A 148 7.63 10.62 3.97
CA VAL A 148 6.21 10.71 3.63
C VAL A 148 5.40 10.03 4.72
N PHE A 149 4.35 10.70 5.19
CA PHE A 149 3.42 10.14 6.16
C PHE A 149 2.13 9.70 5.50
N PHE A 150 1.74 8.44 5.73
CA PHE A 150 0.51 7.83 5.23
C PHE A 150 -0.43 7.48 6.40
N TYR A 151 -1.72 7.81 6.25
CA TYR A 151 -2.74 7.67 7.29
C TYR A 151 -3.87 6.75 6.79
N PRO A 152 -3.76 5.42 6.99
CA PRO A 152 -4.66 4.45 6.36
C PRO A 152 -6.10 4.52 6.86
N LEU A 153 -6.34 5.12 8.03
CA LEU A 153 -7.66 5.32 8.62
C LEU A 153 -8.10 6.80 8.57
N GLY A 154 -7.41 7.61 7.76
CA GLY A 154 -7.60 9.04 7.74
C GLY A 154 -6.98 9.76 8.94
N MET A 155 -7.18 11.06 8.96
CA MET A 155 -6.67 11.97 9.98
C MET A 155 -7.72 13.03 10.27
N ASP A 156 -7.70 13.57 11.48
CA ASP A 156 -8.57 14.64 11.91
C ASP A 156 -7.74 15.66 12.71
N SER A 157 -7.86 16.94 12.37
CA SER A 157 -7.03 17.99 12.97
C SER A 157 -7.34 18.26 14.44
N LYS A 158 -8.47 17.78 14.97
CA LYS A 158 -8.87 17.96 16.37
C LYS A 158 -8.51 16.76 17.25
N THR A 159 -8.65 15.55 16.69
CA THR A 159 -8.50 14.28 17.41
C THR A 159 -7.20 13.55 17.08
N GLY A 160 -6.57 13.86 15.94
CA GLY A 160 -5.30 13.30 15.51
C GLY A 160 -5.44 12.18 14.48
N ALA A 161 -4.60 11.15 14.57
CA ALA A 161 -4.61 10.04 13.63
C ALA A 161 -4.47 8.69 14.36
N PRO A 162 -5.36 7.70 14.11
CA PRO A 162 -5.26 6.39 14.74
C PRO A 162 -3.97 5.65 14.41
N ILE A 163 -3.50 5.78 13.16
CA ILE A 163 -2.30 5.14 12.64
C ILE A 163 -1.61 6.13 11.70
N ALA A 164 -0.30 6.29 11.87
CA ALA A 164 0.57 6.96 10.91
C ALA A 164 1.70 6.01 10.50
N ILE A 165 2.00 5.95 9.21
CA ILE A 165 3.14 5.22 8.65
C ILE A 165 4.10 6.24 8.04
N GLU A 166 5.33 6.28 8.53
CA GLU A 166 6.43 6.98 7.86
C GLU A 166 7.05 6.05 6.82
N ILE A 167 7.14 6.53 5.59
CA ILE A 167 7.81 5.87 4.48
C ILE A 167 8.96 6.78 4.04
N LYS A 168 10.17 6.25 4.05
CA LYS A 168 11.35 6.86 3.48
C LYS A 168 11.95 5.90 2.45
N VAL A 169 12.32 6.44 1.29
CA VAL A 169 12.89 5.66 0.19
C VAL A 169 14.19 6.27 -0.26
N GLU A 170 15.22 5.45 -0.37
CA GLU A 170 16.57 5.85 -0.74
C GLU A 170 17.12 4.92 -1.82
N ARG A 171 18.19 5.37 -2.49
CA ARG A 171 19.07 4.48 -3.24
C ARG A 171 19.99 3.77 -2.24
N PRO A 172 20.43 2.53 -2.55
CA PRO A 172 21.43 1.82 -1.75
C PRO A 172 22.76 2.57 -1.66
#